data_AF-A0A2D8XJX8-F1
#
_entry.id   AF-A0A2D8XJX8-F1
#
_cell.length_a   1.000
_cell.length_b   1.000
_cell.length_c   1.000
_cell.angle_alpha   90.00
_cell.angle_beta   90.00
_cell.angle_gamma   90.00
#
_symmetry.space_group_name_H-M   'P 1'
#
loop_
_entity.id
_entity.type
_entity.pdbx_description
1 polymer ?
#
loop_
_entity_poly.entity_id
_entity_poly.type
_entity_poly.pdbx_seq_one_letter_code
_entity_poly.pdbx_strand_id
1 'polypeptide(L)'
;MGYKMKSSVAKIIIENGLVEKKALPPGIQGVTYNDGTIAIDKNLSPVQQKIALSHERVHRDQILRGDLSYDDENIYWKGKKYPRKNMKEGFPKLEWEAEAYKKQSKK
;
A
#
# COMPACT_ATOMS: atom_id res chain seq x y z
N MET A 1 33.75 -14.60 -0.13
CA MET A 1 32.85 -14.76 -1.28
C MET A 1 31.56 -14.01 -0.98
N GLY A 2 31.37 -12.80 -1.52
CA GLY A 2 30.14 -12.03 -1.30
C GLY A 2 29.06 -12.49 -2.28
N TYR A 3 27.96 -13.07 -1.79
CA TYR A 3 26.82 -13.36 -2.64
C TYR A 3 26.20 -12.04 -3.12
N LYS A 4 26.37 -11.71 -4.41
CA LYS A 4 25.53 -10.71 -5.08
C LYS A 4 24.12 -11.30 -5.12
N MET A 5 23.27 -10.95 -4.15
CA MET A 5 21.84 -11.21 -4.24
C MET A 5 21.32 -10.46 -5.48
N LYS A 6 21.13 -11.18 -6.58
CA LYS A 6 20.63 -10.64 -7.86
C LYS A 6 19.15 -10.21 -7.78
N SER A 7 18.48 -10.49 -6.68
CA SER A 7 17.15 -9.99 -6.36
C SER A 7 17.26 -9.09 -5.14
N SER A 8 16.85 -7.83 -5.26
CA SER A 8 16.71 -6.96 -4.09
C SER A 8 15.63 -7.55 -3.17
N VAL A 9 15.86 -7.52 -1.85
CA VAL A 9 14.86 -7.92 -0.85
C VAL A 9 13.50 -7.25 -1.13
N ALA A 10 13.53 -6.00 -1.59
CA ALA A 10 12.36 -5.26 -2.06
C ALA A 10 11.57 -6.00 -3.15
N LYS A 11 12.23 -6.56 -4.18
CA LYS A 11 11.54 -7.28 -5.25
C LYS A 11 10.81 -8.53 -4.73
N ILE A 12 11.42 -9.25 -3.80
CA ILE A 12 10.81 -10.43 -3.16
C ILE A 12 9.56 -10.01 -2.37
N ILE A 13 9.62 -8.89 -1.63
CA ILE A 13 8.47 -8.39 -0.86
C ILE A 13 7.36 -7.86 -1.78
N ILE A 14 7.68 -7.18 -2.88
CA ILE A 14 6.68 -6.73 -3.86
C ILE A 14 5.87 -7.93 -4.38
N GLU A 15 6.55 -9.01 -4.77
CA GLU A 15 5.93 -10.19 -5.38
C GLU A 15 5.27 -11.13 -4.34
N ASN A 16 5.94 -11.39 -3.22
CA ASN A 16 5.60 -12.45 -2.27
C ASN A 16 5.36 -11.95 -0.83
N GLY A 17 5.35 -10.63 -0.61
CA GLY A 17 5.13 -10.06 0.72
C GLY A 17 3.76 -10.43 1.28
N LEU A 18 3.69 -10.54 2.60
CA LEU A 18 2.53 -11.03 3.34
C LEU A 18 1.24 -10.28 2.98
N VAL A 19 0.18 -11.03 2.70
CA VAL A 19 -1.18 -10.52 2.47
C VAL A 19 -2.12 -11.19 3.45
N GLU A 20 -2.66 -10.41 4.38
CA GLU A 20 -3.62 -10.87 5.38
C GLU A 20 -5.04 -10.54 4.97
N LYS A 21 -5.99 -11.43 5.27
CA LYS A 21 -7.42 -11.15 5.17
C LYS A 21 -7.99 -11.02 6.57
N LYS A 22 -8.38 -9.82 6.97
CA LYS A 22 -8.94 -9.54 8.30
C LYS A 22 -10.13 -8.61 8.20
N ALA A 23 -10.94 -8.51 9.26
CA ALA A 23 -12.00 -7.50 9.29
C ALA A 23 -11.32 -6.13 9.43
N LEU A 24 -11.60 -5.22 8.49
CA LEU A 24 -11.14 -3.84 8.55
C LEU A 24 -12.28 -2.91 8.99
N PRO A 25 -11.96 -1.69 9.46
CA PRO A 25 -12.98 -0.71 9.80
C PRO A 25 -13.92 -0.42 8.61
N PRO A 26 -15.19 -0.08 8.87
CA PRO A 26 -16.14 0.25 7.81
C PRO A 26 -15.60 1.31 6.85
N GLY A 27 -15.70 1.03 5.54
CA GLY A 27 -15.22 1.93 4.49
C GLY A 27 -13.75 1.73 4.08
N ILE A 28 -12.99 0.90 4.79
CA ILE A 28 -11.60 0.56 4.43
C ILE A 28 -11.57 -0.81 3.74
N GLN A 29 -11.15 -0.82 2.48
CA GLN A 29 -11.07 -2.06 1.69
C GLN A 29 -9.71 -2.76 1.79
N GLY A 30 -8.65 -1.98 2.00
CA GLY A 30 -7.29 -2.45 2.15
C GLY A 30 -6.42 -1.42 2.85
N VAL A 31 -5.30 -1.87 3.40
CA VAL A 31 -4.24 -1.03 3.97
C VAL A 31 -2.89 -1.71 3.79
N THR A 32 -1.86 -0.93 3.48
CA THR A 32 -0.48 -1.43 3.32
C THR A 32 0.45 -0.79 4.31
N TYR A 33 0.93 -1.57 5.29
CA TYR A 33 1.83 -1.14 6.37
C TYR A 33 3.25 -0.81 5.88
N ASN A 34 3.99 0.00 6.65
CA ASN A 34 5.37 0.43 6.32
C ASN A 34 6.38 -0.73 6.19
N ASP A 35 6.08 -1.90 6.75
CA ASP A 35 6.88 -3.12 6.58
C ASP A 35 6.60 -3.84 5.24
N GLY A 36 5.63 -3.34 4.46
CA GLY A 36 5.14 -3.92 3.22
C GLY A 36 4.01 -4.93 3.40
N THR A 37 3.57 -5.23 4.63
CA THR A 37 2.44 -6.12 4.87
C THR A 37 1.14 -5.49 4.35
N ILE A 38 0.35 -6.25 3.58
CA ILE A 38 -0.95 -5.80 3.08
C ILE A 38 -2.04 -6.48 3.89
N ALA A 39 -3.03 -5.73 4.36
CA ALA A 39 -4.27 -6.27 4.89
C ALA A 39 -5.44 -5.90 3.97
N ILE A 40 -6.28 -6.89 3.65
CA ILE A 40 -7.49 -6.73 2.84
C ILE A 40 -8.71 -7.10 3.68
N ASP A 41 -9.81 -6.37 3.52
CA ASP A 41 -11.05 -6.69 4.22
C ASP A 41 -11.59 -8.05 3.75
N LYS A 42 -11.70 -8.98 4.69
CA LYS A 42 -12.21 -10.34 4.44
C LYS A 42 -13.67 -10.37 4.00
N ASN A 43 -14.44 -9.32 4.31
CA ASN A 43 -15.87 -9.25 4.00
C ASN A 43 -16.17 -8.83 2.55
N LEU A 44 -15.16 -8.41 1.79
CA LEU A 44 -15.31 -8.02 0.39
C LEU A 44 -15.53 -9.23 -0.52
N SER A 45 -16.22 -9.03 -1.65
CA SER A 45 -16.32 -10.06 -2.68
C SER A 45 -14.94 -10.42 -3.26
N PRO A 46 -14.75 -11.63 -3.83
CA PRO A 46 -13.46 -12.03 -4.41
C PRO A 46 -12.92 -11.06 -5.47
N VAL A 47 -13.80 -10.42 -6.24
CA VAL A 47 -13.43 -9.41 -7.24
C VAL A 47 -12.95 -8.13 -6.55
N GLN A 48 -13.66 -7.64 -5.54
CA GLN A 48 -13.25 -6.47 -4.77
C GLN A 48 -11.93 -6.71 -4.03
N GLN A 49 -11.72 -7.90 -3.46
CA GLN A 49 -10.45 -8.26 -2.82
C GLN A 49 -9.28 -8.19 -3.82
N LYS A 50 -9.47 -8.65 -5.06
CA LYS A 50 -8.44 -8.56 -6.12
C LYS A 50 -8.14 -7.11 -6.50
N ILE A 51 -9.17 -6.28 -6.65
CA ILE A 51 -9.02 -4.84 -6.97
C ILE A 51 -8.29 -4.13 -5.83
N ALA A 52 -8.75 -4.28 -4.58
CA ALA A 52 -8.10 -3.71 -3.41
C ALA A 52 -6.65 -4.19 -3.29
N LEU A 53 -6.37 -5.48 -3.46
CA LEU A 53 -5.01 -6.01 -3.45
C LEU A 53 -4.12 -5.39 -4.54
N SER A 54 -4.66 -5.13 -5.73
CA SER A 54 -3.90 -4.47 -6.80
C SER A 54 -3.58 -3.00 -6.50
N HIS A 55 -4.48 -2.31 -5.79
CA HIS A 55 -4.26 -0.95 -5.28
C HIS A 55 -3.19 -0.94 -4.19
N GLU A 56 -3.35 -1.79 -3.18
CA GLU A 56 -2.40 -1.92 -2.05
C GLU A 56 -0.99 -2.35 -2.49
N ARG A 57 -0.86 -3.16 -3.54
CA ARG A 57 0.45 -3.49 -4.12
C ARG A 57 1.20 -2.28 -4.65
N VAL A 58 0.50 -1.24 -5.10
CA VAL A 58 1.13 0.02 -5.52
C VAL A 58 1.65 0.78 -4.31
N HIS A 59 0.90 0.82 -3.20
CA HIS A 59 1.38 1.39 -1.94
C HIS A 59 2.58 0.62 -1.39
N ARG A 60 2.60 -0.71 -1.50
CA ARG A 60 3.77 -1.53 -1.13
C ARG A 60 5.00 -1.13 -1.94
N ASP A 61 4.87 -0.98 -3.25
CA ASP A 61 5.97 -0.51 -4.11
C ASP A 61 6.45 0.90 -3.69
N GLN A 62 5.50 1.81 -3.45
CA GLN A 62 5.78 3.17 -2.97
C GLN A 62 6.52 3.17 -1.62
N ILE A 63 6.19 2.26 -0.72
CA ILE A 63 6.84 2.11 0.58
C ILE A 63 8.26 1.55 0.41
N LEU A 64 8.40 0.48 -0.37
CA LEU A 64 9.70 -0.18 -0.56
C LEU A 64 10.70 0.64 -1.37
N ARG A 65 10.22 1.54 -2.24
CA ARG A 65 11.07 2.53 -2.92
C ARG A 65 11.42 3.74 -2.04
N GLY A 66 10.79 3.88 -0.88
CA GLY A 66 11.01 4.98 0.07
C GLY A 66 10.26 6.27 -0.26
N ASP A 67 9.28 6.21 -1.18
CA ASP A 67 8.47 7.37 -1.55
C ASP A 67 7.32 7.58 -0.57
N LEU A 68 6.73 6.52 -0.03
CA LEU A 68 5.61 6.59 0.90
C LEU A 68 6.01 5.99 2.24
N SER A 69 5.75 6.72 3.32
CA SER A 69 5.70 6.14 4.66
C SER A 69 4.72 6.95 5.48
N TYR A 70 4.34 6.45 6.65
CA TYR A 70 3.44 7.19 7.52
C TYR A 70 3.64 6.81 8.99
N ASP A 71 3.32 7.73 9.88
CA ASP A 71 3.25 7.51 11.32
C ASP A 71 1.83 7.84 11.81
N ASP A 72 1.62 7.83 13.12
CA ASP A 72 0.31 8.11 13.73
C ASP A 72 -0.19 9.53 13.42
N GLU A 73 0.71 10.47 13.11
CA GLU A 73 0.40 11.89 12.95
C GLU A 73 0.50 12.36 11.49
N ASN A 74 1.33 11.73 10.66
CA ASN A 74 1.78 12.25 9.38
C ASN A 74 1.95 11.17 8.30
N ILE A 75 1.74 11.59 7.05
CA ILE A 75 2.12 10.85 5.86
C ILE A 75 3.33 11.55 5.25
N TYR A 76 4.32 10.76 4.85
CA TYR A 76 5.52 11.21 4.16
C TYR A 76 5.42 10.76 2.72
N TRP A 77 5.47 11.71 1.79
CA TRP A 77 5.46 11.45 0.36
C TRP A 77 6.63 12.14 -0.32
N LYS A 78 7.56 11.36 -0.89
CA LYS A 78 8.77 11.83 -1.57
C LYS A 78 9.56 12.87 -0.75
N GLY A 79 9.72 12.59 0.54
CA GLY A 79 10.41 13.47 1.50
C GLY A 79 9.60 14.68 1.99
N LYS A 80 8.35 14.86 1.55
CA LYS A 80 7.45 15.90 2.07
C LYS A 80 6.54 15.34 3.15
N LYS A 81 6.28 16.12 4.19
CA LYS A 81 5.44 15.76 5.35
C LYS A 81 4.03 16.33 5.20
N TYR A 82 3.02 15.50 5.41
CA TYR A 82 1.60 15.84 5.31
C TYR A 82 0.86 15.42 6.60
N PRO A 83 0.29 16.36 7.37
CA PRO A 83 -0.44 16.03 8.60
C PRO A 83 -1.74 15.25 8.33
N ARG A 84 -1.97 14.15 9.07
CA ARG A 84 -3.18 13.31 8.94
C ARG A 84 -4.44 13.99 9.47
N LYS A 85 -4.30 14.82 10.51
CA LYS A 85 -5.41 15.52 11.20
C LYS A 85 -6.38 16.26 10.26
N ASN A 86 -5.88 16.81 9.15
CA ASN A 86 -6.67 17.61 8.22
C ASN A 86 -6.89 16.89 6.87
N MET A 87 -6.56 15.60 6.78
CA MET A 87 -6.56 14.84 5.55
C MET A 87 -7.66 13.77 5.57
N LYS A 88 -8.33 13.61 4.43
CA LYS A 88 -9.17 12.45 4.19
C LYS A 88 -8.30 11.33 3.64
N GLU A 89 -7.94 10.37 4.50
CA GLU A 89 -7.18 9.19 4.09
C GLU A 89 -7.91 8.43 2.97
N GLY A 90 -7.15 7.93 1.99
CA GLY A 90 -7.71 7.28 0.79
C GLY A 90 -8.34 8.24 -0.22
N PHE A 91 -8.14 9.57 -0.10
CA PHE A 91 -8.71 10.51 -1.07
C PHE A 91 -8.00 10.43 -2.43
N PRO A 92 -8.71 10.16 -3.55
CA PRO A 92 -8.08 9.86 -4.84
C PRO A 92 -7.20 10.97 -5.45
N LYS A 93 -7.28 12.20 -4.94
CA LYS A 93 -6.46 13.33 -5.42
C LYS A 93 -5.13 13.46 -4.67
N LEU A 94 -4.91 12.69 -3.61
CA LEU A 94 -3.61 12.61 -2.95
C LEU A 94 -2.61 11.97 -3.91
N GLU A 95 -1.37 12.44 -3.95
CA GLU A 95 -0.42 12.03 -4.99
C GLU A 95 -0.12 10.52 -4.98
N TRP A 96 0.01 9.94 -3.78
CA TRP A 96 0.23 8.50 -3.61
C TRP A 96 -1.00 7.67 -3.98
N GLU A 97 -2.19 8.14 -3.61
CA GLU A 97 -3.47 7.53 -3.97
C GLU A 97 -3.69 7.60 -5.48
N ALA A 98 -3.43 8.75 -6.11
CA ALA A 98 -3.64 8.94 -7.55
C ALA A 98 -2.83 7.94 -8.38
N GLU A 99 -1.60 7.63 -7.95
CA GLU A 99 -0.78 6.59 -8.59
C GLU A 99 -1.40 5.19 -8.42
N ALA A 100 -1.88 4.87 -7.21
CA ALA A 100 -2.53 3.60 -6.92
C ALA A 100 -3.84 3.44 -7.69
N TYR A 101 -4.71 4.45 -7.70
CA TYR A 101 -5.95 4.47 -8.49
C TYR A 101 -5.72 4.35 -9.99
N LYS A 102 -4.60 4.87 -10.51
CA LYS A 102 -4.24 4.77 -11.93
C LYS A 102 -3.78 3.36 -12.31
N LYS A 103 -3.08 2.66 -11.40
CA LYS A 103 -2.44 1.35 -11.63
C LYS A 103 -3.29 0.17 -11.17
N GLN A 104 -4.28 0.36 -10.30
CA GLN A 104 -5.14 -0.72 -9.84
C GLN A 104 -5.88 -1.39 -11.01
N SER A 105 -6.21 -2.66 -10.84
CA SER A 105 -6.97 -3.42 -11.81
C SER A 105 -8.35 -2.79 -11.98
N LYS A 106 -8.69 -2.41 -13.21
CA LYS A 106 -10.06 -2.06 -13.58
C LYS A 106 -10.82 -3.37 -13.79
N LYS A 107 -12.03 -3.42 -13.22
CA LYS A 107 -12.94 -4.58 -13.21
C LYS A 107 -13.14 -5.19 -14.59
#